data_AF-N1Q8X0-F1
#
_entry.id   AF-N1Q8X0-F1
#
_cell.length_a   1.000
_cell.length_b   1.000
_cell.length_c   1.000
_cell.angle_alpha   90.00
_cell.angle_beta   90.00
_cell.angle_gamma   90.00
#
_symmetry.space_group_name_H-M   'P 1'
#
loop_
_entity.id
_entity.type
_entity.pdbx_description
1 polymer ?
#
loop_
_entity_poly.entity_id
_entity_poly.type
_entity_poly.pdbx_seq_one_letter_code
_entity_poly.pdbx_strand_id
1 'polypeptide(L)'
;LPLVCPGCGALSQTVEAESPGFYSPKRRNTRRPKMIDEDRVFEDAIARLAGDDVADTATLTTAAATEVLPENTKPMLCDRCHNLIYQSKGTSILHPSMESIRDIIEASPHRDNHIYHVLDAADFPMSLIPNLISRLDLPRLRTRNRRSKATQYIRGRQADISFIITRSDLLAPQKEMVDRLMPYLQEVLRDALGRAGKNLRLGNVRCVSAKRGWWTPQVKEEIWKRGGAGWVVGKVNVGKSALFEVVYPKGRSLSAQDQEKLQKAAEGALEPKQDAQSFPFVPGEINDSAQQTLRQLEAEEEDDKDGDEDENLSLLPPAQKEVQYPDMPIVSSLPGTTAAPIRLPFGNGKGELIDLPGVMRSSMETHVKPEHHASLVMKSRIKPEQYTLKPGQSLLLGGIVRITPKTEDLTVLAYPFTPLHAHATATRKAIAIQTGLDEEGEPYTGTVDNIGTEKAKQRIKSAGTFKLEWDATKQRTGSLTDKTAGKRKVADLPFIVYSADILIEGVGWVELACQVRSRKKSLISDAFTAELGHQADSANSVPEVEVFTPKGKFIGIRKPMNAWI
;
A
#
# COMPACT_ATOMS: atom_id res chain seq x y z
N LEU A 1 -16.56 24.09 -9.51
CA LEU A 1 -16.03 22.77 -9.09
C LEU A 1 -14.59 22.68 -9.58
N PRO A 2 -13.68 22.00 -8.89
CA PRO A 2 -12.35 21.76 -9.47
C PRO A 2 -12.51 21.00 -10.80
N LEU A 3 -11.62 21.17 -11.78
CA LEU A 3 -11.67 20.41 -13.04
C LEU A 3 -11.57 18.90 -12.79
N VAL A 4 -10.70 18.55 -11.85
CA VAL A 4 -10.42 17.18 -11.42
C VAL A 4 -10.56 17.10 -9.91
N CYS A 5 -11.19 16.05 -9.40
CA CYS A 5 -11.25 15.80 -7.96
C CYS A 5 -9.83 15.52 -7.42
N PRO A 6 -9.31 16.30 -6.46
CA PRO A 6 -7.94 16.14 -5.98
C PRO A 6 -7.72 14.79 -5.27
N GLY A 7 -8.79 14.18 -4.74
CA GLY A 7 -8.70 12.92 -4.03
C GLY A 7 -8.58 11.67 -4.91
N CYS A 8 -9.32 11.61 -6.03
CA CYS A 8 -9.38 10.43 -6.90
C CYS A 8 -8.91 10.67 -8.34
N GLY A 9 -8.63 11.90 -8.75
CA GLY A 9 -8.20 12.21 -10.11
C GLY A 9 -9.31 12.16 -11.18
N ALA A 10 -10.56 11.86 -10.82
CA ALA A 10 -11.67 11.85 -11.79
C ALA A 10 -12.10 13.27 -12.18
N LEU A 11 -12.53 13.44 -13.42
CA LEU A 11 -13.16 14.66 -13.91
C LEU A 11 -14.43 14.96 -13.12
N SER A 12 -14.62 16.23 -12.75
CA SER A 12 -15.79 16.64 -11.98
C SER A 12 -17.05 16.59 -12.83
N GLN A 13 -18.11 16.00 -12.29
CA GLN A 13 -19.42 15.88 -12.92
C GLN A 13 -20.56 16.03 -11.90
N THR A 14 -21.77 16.25 -12.40
CA THR A 14 -23.00 16.39 -11.59
C THR A 14 -24.14 15.52 -12.12
N VAL A 15 -23.86 14.59 -13.03
CA VAL A 15 -24.88 13.80 -13.75
C VAL A 15 -25.06 12.43 -13.09
N GLU A 16 -24.01 11.62 -13.03
CA GLU A 16 -24.09 10.26 -12.51
C GLU A 16 -23.63 10.18 -11.05
N ALA A 17 -24.56 9.90 -10.13
CA ALA A 17 -24.26 9.89 -8.69
C ALA A 17 -23.30 8.77 -8.23
N GLU A 18 -23.26 7.65 -8.96
CA GLU A 18 -22.48 6.47 -8.58
C GLU A 18 -21.06 6.43 -9.16
N SER A 19 -20.77 7.21 -10.19
CA SER A 19 -19.46 7.25 -10.83
C SER A 19 -18.53 8.26 -10.16
N PRO A 20 -17.19 8.06 -10.24
CA PRO A 20 -16.24 8.94 -9.57
C PRO A 20 -16.32 10.35 -10.15
N GLY A 21 -16.04 11.35 -9.31
CA GLY A 21 -16.09 12.76 -9.72
C GLY A 21 -17.46 13.43 -9.56
N PHE A 22 -18.48 12.73 -9.05
CA PHE A 22 -19.78 13.33 -8.77
C PHE A 22 -19.77 14.28 -7.57
N TYR A 23 -20.32 15.47 -7.76
CA TYR A 23 -20.55 16.47 -6.72
C TYR A 23 -22.04 16.75 -6.55
N SER A 24 -22.62 16.35 -5.40
CA SER A 24 -24.02 16.64 -5.10
C SER A 24 -24.26 18.14 -4.93
N PRO A 25 -25.28 18.71 -5.60
CA PRO A 25 -25.66 20.11 -5.42
C PRO A 25 -26.18 20.42 -4.01
N LYS A 26 -26.55 19.41 -3.20
CA LYS A 26 -27.21 19.58 -1.89
C LYS A 26 -26.26 19.69 -0.68
N ARG A 27 -24.94 19.52 -0.85
CA ARG A 27 -23.93 19.70 0.22
C ARG A 27 -23.21 21.04 0.14
N ARG A 28 -23.92 22.08 -0.30
CA ARG A 28 -23.40 23.44 -0.40
C ARG A 28 -23.34 24.13 0.97
N ASN A 29 -22.69 23.48 1.95
CA ASN A 29 -22.15 24.18 3.10
C ASN A 29 -20.83 24.83 2.66
N THR A 30 -20.95 25.87 1.83
CA THR A 30 -20.11 27.02 2.09
C THR A 30 -20.44 27.42 3.52
N ARG A 31 -19.62 27.01 4.49
CA ARG A 31 -19.50 27.79 5.72
C ARG A 31 -19.09 29.17 5.23
N ARG A 32 -20.07 30.03 4.95
CA ARG A 32 -19.84 31.45 5.01
C ARG A 32 -19.24 31.65 6.40
N PRO A 33 -18.04 32.20 6.54
CA PRO A 33 -17.53 32.51 7.86
C PRO A 33 -18.64 33.32 8.55
N LYS A 34 -19.02 32.91 9.76
CA LYS A 34 -19.93 33.69 10.60
C LYS A 34 -19.18 34.94 11.05
N MET A 35 -18.88 35.84 10.11
CA MET A 35 -18.26 37.13 10.40
C MET A 35 -19.24 38.04 11.15
N ILE A 36 -20.52 37.67 11.23
CA ILE A 36 -21.59 38.51 11.79
C ILE A 36 -21.82 38.24 13.29
N ASP A 37 -21.33 37.13 13.85
CA ASP A 37 -21.51 36.82 15.29
C ASP A 37 -20.33 37.29 16.14
N GLU A 38 -19.10 37.28 15.62
CA GLU A 38 -17.91 37.70 16.38
C GLU A 38 -17.83 39.22 16.56
N ASP A 39 -18.16 39.98 15.51
CA ASP A 39 -18.21 41.46 15.57
C ASP A 39 -19.30 41.94 16.54
N ARG A 40 -20.47 41.28 16.58
CA ARG A 40 -21.53 41.62 17.56
C ARG A 40 -21.12 41.29 18.97
N VAL A 41 -20.46 40.15 19.20
CA VAL A 41 -19.99 39.76 20.54
C VAL A 41 -18.86 40.67 21.02
N PHE A 42 -18.02 41.16 20.09
CA PHE A 42 -16.97 42.15 20.36
C PHE A 42 -17.56 43.54 20.66
N GLU A 43 -18.54 44.00 19.88
CA GLU A 43 -19.28 45.24 20.16
C GLU A 43 -20.03 45.19 21.50
N ASP A 44 -20.67 44.05 21.83
CA ASP A 44 -21.37 43.87 23.11
C ASP A 44 -20.39 43.82 24.29
N ALA A 45 -19.17 43.30 24.09
CA ALA A 45 -18.11 43.30 25.10
C ALA A 45 -17.50 44.69 25.30
N ILE A 46 -17.32 45.46 24.22
CA ILE A 46 -16.87 46.87 24.30
C ILE A 46 -17.95 47.75 24.94
N ALA A 47 -19.22 47.56 24.60
CA ALA A 47 -20.33 48.29 25.20
C ALA A 47 -20.47 48.02 26.72
N ARG A 48 -20.12 46.80 27.17
CA ARG A 48 -20.06 46.46 28.61
C ARG A 48 -18.84 47.03 29.32
N LEU A 49 -17.75 47.28 28.60
CA LEU A 49 -16.53 47.92 29.12
C LEU A 49 -16.63 49.46 29.11
N ALA A 50 -17.45 50.05 28.24
CA ALA A 50 -17.70 51.49 28.13
C ALA A 50 -18.71 52.03 29.18
N GLY A 51 -19.07 51.21 30.17
CA GLY A 51 -20.00 51.55 31.25
C GLY A 51 -19.40 52.27 32.44
N ASP A 52 -18.12 52.67 32.40
CA ASP A 52 -17.50 53.57 33.38
C ASP A 52 -16.54 54.53 32.67
N ASP A 53 -16.87 55.82 32.80
CA ASP A 53 -16.09 57.05 32.64
C ASP A 53 -15.30 57.35 31.35
N VAL A 54 -15.71 58.48 30.80
CA VAL A 54 -15.24 59.22 29.62
C VAL A 54 -13.84 59.81 29.85
N ALA A 55 -12.92 59.67 28.87
CA ALA A 55 -12.27 60.82 28.21
C ALA A 55 -11.19 60.43 27.18
N ASP A 56 -11.37 61.05 26.01
CA ASP A 56 -10.35 61.58 25.10
C ASP A 56 -9.70 60.73 23.98
N THR A 57 -10.04 61.21 22.77
CA THR A 57 -9.20 61.40 21.57
C THR A 57 -9.12 60.29 20.52
N ALA A 58 -10.14 60.34 19.65
CA ALA A 58 -10.08 60.39 18.18
C ALA A 58 -8.70 60.24 17.50
N THR A 59 -8.57 59.23 16.63
CA THR A 59 -8.37 59.41 15.17
C THR A 59 -8.49 58.07 14.46
N LEU A 60 -9.62 57.87 13.78
CA LEU A 60 -9.87 56.74 12.88
C LEU A 60 -9.14 57.00 11.56
N THR A 61 -7.95 56.42 11.38
CA THR A 61 -7.37 56.21 10.05
C THR A 61 -7.87 54.89 9.49
N THR A 62 -8.68 55.01 8.45
CA THR A 62 -8.98 53.98 7.45
C THR A 62 -7.68 53.47 6.81
N ALA A 63 -7.05 52.47 7.43
CA ALA A 63 -5.97 51.70 6.84
C ALA A 63 -6.55 50.38 6.32
N ALA A 64 -6.39 50.19 5.01
CA ALA A 64 -6.71 49.02 4.19
C ALA A 64 -6.90 47.72 4.98
N ALA A 65 -8.14 47.21 4.95
CA ALA A 65 -8.44 45.82 5.21
C ALA A 65 -7.62 44.97 4.23
N THR A 66 -6.45 44.54 4.69
CA THR A 66 -5.73 43.45 4.03
C THR A 66 -6.56 42.23 4.32
N GLU A 67 -7.29 41.72 3.32
CA GLU A 67 -8.01 40.47 3.40
C GLU A 67 -7.01 39.34 3.70
N VAL A 68 -6.80 39.07 4.98
CA VAL A 68 -6.17 37.82 5.42
C VAL A 68 -7.24 36.74 5.23
N LEU A 69 -7.22 36.13 4.04
CA LEU A 69 -8.01 34.94 3.72
C LEU A 69 -7.77 33.88 4.83
N PRO A 70 -8.83 33.35 5.47
CA PRO A 70 -8.65 32.33 6.49
C PRO A 70 -8.13 31.04 5.85
N GLU A 71 -6.89 30.69 6.18
CA GLU A 71 -6.22 29.43 5.88
C GLU A 71 -6.94 28.25 6.55
N ASN A 72 -8.06 27.79 5.98
CA ASN A 72 -8.55 26.42 6.20
C ASN A 72 -9.61 25.99 5.17
N THR A 73 -9.34 26.18 3.88
CA THR A 73 -10.15 25.59 2.81
C THR A 73 -9.69 24.16 2.57
N LYS A 74 -10.20 23.20 3.35
CA LYS A 74 -10.09 21.78 2.98
C LYS A 74 -10.56 21.60 1.53
N PRO A 75 -9.81 20.86 0.69
CA PRO A 75 -10.13 20.73 -0.73
C PRO A 75 -11.51 20.13 -0.94
N MET A 76 -12.24 20.62 -1.94
CA MET A 76 -13.57 20.12 -2.28
C MET A 76 -13.46 18.72 -2.91
N LEU A 77 -13.75 17.70 -2.10
CA LEU A 77 -13.77 16.31 -2.53
C LEU A 77 -15.13 15.93 -3.13
N CYS A 78 -15.12 15.05 -4.13
CA CYS A 78 -16.35 14.46 -4.66
C CYS A 78 -17.03 13.58 -3.60
N ASP A 79 -18.33 13.31 -3.75
CA ASP A 79 -19.12 12.60 -2.72
C ASP A 79 -18.58 11.20 -2.43
N ARG A 80 -18.09 10.51 -3.48
CA ARG A 80 -17.43 9.22 -3.32
C ARG A 80 -16.19 9.32 -2.45
N CYS A 81 -15.30 10.26 -2.73
CA CYS A 81 -14.09 10.51 -1.96
C CYS A 81 -14.40 10.84 -0.50
N HIS A 82 -15.42 11.68 -0.28
CA HIS A 82 -15.91 12.00 1.06
C HIS A 82 -16.42 10.73 1.79
N ASN A 83 -17.23 9.90 1.14
CA ASN A 83 -17.75 8.67 1.73
C ASN A 83 -16.65 7.62 1.98
N LEU A 84 -15.63 7.54 1.13
CA LEU A 84 -14.47 6.66 1.35
C LEU A 84 -13.68 7.06 2.61
N ILE A 85 -13.49 8.36 2.84
CA ILE A 85 -12.75 8.85 4.02
C ILE A 85 -13.57 8.69 5.29
N TYR A 86 -14.80 9.21 5.29
CA TYR A 86 -15.57 9.38 6.53
C TYR A 86 -16.48 8.20 6.85
N GLN A 87 -16.91 7.45 5.84
CA GLN A 87 -17.85 6.34 6.01
C GLN A 87 -17.23 4.99 5.67
N SER A 88 -16.02 4.95 5.11
CA SER A 88 -15.42 3.72 4.56
C SER A 88 -16.41 2.97 3.67
N LYS A 89 -17.15 3.71 2.83
CA LYS A 89 -18.11 3.18 1.87
C LYS A 89 -17.75 3.68 0.48
N GLY A 90 -17.70 2.77 -0.49
CA GLY A 90 -17.43 3.13 -1.87
C GLY A 90 -17.65 1.98 -2.84
N THR A 91 -18.09 2.32 -4.04
CA THR A 91 -18.09 1.41 -5.18
C THR A 91 -16.66 1.25 -5.70
N SER A 92 -16.29 0.03 -6.05
CA SER A 92 -15.04 -0.26 -6.75
C SER A 92 -15.09 0.42 -8.12
N ILE A 93 -14.01 1.12 -8.47
CA ILE A 93 -13.90 1.78 -9.78
C ILE A 93 -13.50 0.74 -10.83
N LEU A 94 -13.90 0.98 -12.08
CA LEU A 94 -13.30 0.32 -13.23
C LEU A 94 -11.77 0.50 -13.21
N HIS A 95 -11.06 -0.62 -13.23
CA HIS A 95 -9.61 -0.63 -13.24
C HIS A 95 -9.11 -0.62 -14.69
N PRO A 96 -8.09 0.20 -15.01
CA PRO A 96 -7.57 0.27 -16.37
C PRO A 96 -6.93 -1.06 -16.79
N SER A 97 -6.92 -1.33 -18.10
CA SER A 97 -6.13 -2.42 -18.66
C SER A 97 -4.64 -2.06 -18.63
N MET A 98 -3.79 -3.07 -18.82
CA MET A 98 -2.35 -2.83 -18.95
C MET A 98 -2.01 -2.08 -20.25
N GLU A 99 -2.80 -2.24 -21.31
CA GLU A 99 -2.63 -1.44 -22.53
C GLU A 99 -2.90 0.03 -22.25
N SER A 100 -4.01 0.36 -21.55
CA SER A 100 -4.30 1.75 -21.19
C SER A 100 -3.16 2.39 -20.37
N ILE A 101 -2.54 1.64 -19.46
CA ILE A 101 -1.39 2.14 -18.69
C ILE A 101 -0.17 2.37 -19.60
N ARG A 102 0.07 1.49 -20.58
CA ARG A 102 1.15 1.68 -21.57
C ARG A 102 0.92 2.97 -22.35
N ASP A 103 -0.28 3.17 -22.89
CA ASP A 103 -0.62 4.33 -23.71
C ASP A 103 -0.47 5.64 -22.91
N ILE A 104 -0.86 5.62 -21.63
CA ILE A 104 -0.67 6.75 -20.70
C ILE A 104 0.82 7.07 -20.49
N ILE A 105 1.68 6.07 -20.34
CA ILE A 105 3.13 6.27 -20.16
C ILE A 105 3.78 6.74 -21.47
N GLU A 106 3.32 6.24 -22.62
CA GLU A 106 3.82 6.67 -23.93
C GLU A 106 3.46 8.13 -24.25
N ALA A 107 2.30 8.61 -23.77
CA ALA A 107 1.88 9.99 -23.88
C ALA A 107 2.70 10.99 -23.01
N SER A 108 3.64 10.51 -22.20
CA SER A 108 4.46 11.38 -21.35
C SER A 108 5.32 12.36 -22.16
N PRO A 109 5.37 13.64 -21.74
CA PRO A 109 6.29 14.63 -22.33
C PRO A 109 7.75 14.42 -21.90
N HIS A 110 8.02 13.64 -20.86
CA HIS A 110 9.36 13.49 -20.28
C HIS A 110 10.21 12.42 -20.99
N ARG A 111 11.50 12.74 -21.22
CA ARG A 111 12.48 11.80 -21.78
C ARG A 111 12.92 10.74 -20.77
N ASP A 112 13.07 11.15 -19.51
CA ASP A 112 13.48 10.29 -18.40
C ASP A 112 12.25 9.86 -17.59
N ASN A 113 11.95 8.57 -17.66
CA ASN A 113 10.82 7.94 -17.00
C ASN A 113 11.32 6.96 -15.95
N HIS A 114 10.71 6.95 -14.78
CA HIS A 114 11.01 6.00 -13.73
C HIS A 114 9.74 5.34 -13.23
N ILE A 115 9.69 4.02 -13.25
CA ILE A 115 8.50 3.26 -12.83
C ILE A 115 8.75 2.63 -11.47
N TYR A 116 8.01 3.10 -10.47
CA TYR A 116 7.94 2.53 -9.13
C TYR A 116 6.84 1.47 -9.10
N HIS A 117 7.24 0.20 -9.19
CA HIS A 117 6.33 -0.93 -9.05
C HIS A 117 6.11 -1.22 -7.57
N VAL A 118 4.93 -0.84 -7.07
CA VAL A 118 4.51 -0.99 -5.69
C VAL A 118 3.93 -2.38 -5.46
N LEU A 119 4.53 -3.09 -4.51
CA LEU A 119 4.18 -4.43 -4.06
C LEU A 119 3.80 -4.39 -2.59
N ASP A 120 2.93 -5.30 -2.17
CA ASP A 120 2.44 -5.36 -0.81
C ASP A 120 3.13 -6.47 -0.03
N ALA A 121 3.67 -6.16 1.15
CA ALA A 121 4.34 -7.14 2.01
C ALA A 121 3.39 -8.25 2.53
N ALA A 122 2.11 -7.95 2.74
CA ALA A 122 1.17 -8.90 3.33
C ALA A 122 0.92 -10.13 2.44
N ASP A 123 0.92 -9.95 1.12
CA ASP A 123 0.66 -11.02 0.16
C ASP A 123 1.81 -11.25 -0.82
N PHE A 124 3.00 -10.70 -0.53
CA PHE A 124 4.16 -10.81 -1.39
C PHE A 124 4.50 -12.28 -1.70
N PRO A 125 4.67 -12.69 -2.98
CA PRO A 125 4.78 -11.87 -4.19
C PRO A 125 3.48 -11.77 -5.03
N MET A 126 2.31 -12.16 -4.52
CA MET A 126 1.05 -12.19 -5.29
C MET A 126 0.64 -10.80 -5.81
N SER A 127 1.04 -9.72 -5.15
CA SER A 127 0.81 -8.34 -5.61
C SER A 127 1.61 -7.96 -6.87
N LEU A 128 2.59 -8.78 -7.29
CA LEU A 128 3.38 -8.56 -8.51
C LEU A 128 2.51 -8.59 -9.76
N ILE A 129 2.68 -7.58 -10.62
CA ILE A 129 2.12 -7.58 -11.97
C ILE A 129 3.07 -8.39 -12.87
N PRO A 130 2.65 -9.58 -13.36
CA PRO A 130 3.51 -10.41 -14.19
C PRO A 130 3.77 -9.72 -15.54
N ASN A 131 4.97 -9.93 -16.09
CA ASN A 131 5.35 -9.44 -17.41
C ASN A 131 5.21 -7.91 -17.59
N LEU A 132 5.27 -7.13 -16.50
CA LEU A 132 5.17 -5.67 -16.54
C LEU A 132 6.17 -5.06 -17.52
N ILE A 133 7.42 -5.53 -17.48
CA ILE A 133 8.52 -5.04 -18.34
C ILE A 133 8.17 -5.19 -19.82
N SER A 134 7.72 -6.39 -20.22
CA SER A 134 7.32 -6.66 -21.61
C SER A 134 5.99 -6.01 -21.99
N ARG A 135 5.08 -5.79 -21.03
CA ARG A 135 3.77 -5.17 -21.27
C ARG A 135 3.82 -3.65 -21.32
N LEU A 136 4.91 -3.04 -20.90
CA LEU A 136 5.16 -1.60 -20.98
C LEU A 136 6.31 -1.28 -21.94
N ASP A 137 6.79 -2.28 -22.71
CA ASP A 137 7.93 -2.17 -23.64
C ASP A 137 9.17 -1.49 -23.04
N LEU A 138 9.43 -1.80 -21.78
CA LEU A 138 10.49 -1.18 -21.01
C LEU A 138 11.85 -1.80 -21.30
N PRO A 139 12.94 -1.04 -21.10
CA PRO A 139 14.29 -1.56 -21.21
C PRO A 139 14.50 -2.74 -20.26
N ARG A 140 15.36 -3.68 -20.71
CA ARG A 140 15.62 -4.89 -19.92
C ARG A 140 16.34 -4.50 -18.65
N LEU A 141 15.84 -5.01 -17.53
CA LEU A 141 16.50 -4.87 -16.24
C LEU A 141 17.95 -5.38 -16.28
N ARG A 142 18.82 -4.70 -15.53
CA ARG A 142 20.23 -5.05 -15.45
C ARG A 142 20.41 -6.50 -15.00
N THR A 143 21.15 -7.27 -15.77
CA THR A 143 21.47 -8.66 -15.41
C THR A 143 22.64 -8.75 -14.42
N ARG A 144 22.88 -9.93 -13.86
CA ARG A 144 24.06 -10.25 -13.05
C ARG A 144 25.37 -10.19 -13.85
N ASN A 145 25.30 -10.24 -15.18
CA ASN A 145 26.50 -10.11 -16.02
C ASN A 145 27.12 -8.72 -15.84
N ARG A 146 28.42 -8.67 -15.49
CA ARG A 146 29.15 -7.41 -15.29
C ARG A 146 29.11 -6.50 -16.52
N ARG A 147 29.05 -7.08 -17.73
CA ARG A 147 28.98 -6.36 -19.02
C ARG A 147 27.61 -5.75 -19.32
N SER A 148 26.55 -6.06 -18.57
CA SER A 148 25.24 -5.45 -18.85
C SER A 148 25.23 -3.99 -18.42
N LYS A 149 24.87 -3.10 -19.34
CA LYS A 149 24.75 -1.65 -19.11
C LYS A 149 23.69 -1.38 -18.03
N ALA A 150 23.96 -0.36 -17.20
CA ALA A 150 23.03 0.09 -16.16
C ALA A 150 21.83 0.81 -16.78
N THR A 151 22.09 1.59 -17.81
CA THR A 151 21.12 2.42 -18.51
C THR A 151 20.97 1.94 -19.94
N GLN A 152 19.74 1.80 -20.39
CA GLN A 152 19.38 1.45 -21.76
C GLN A 152 18.35 2.47 -22.26
N TYR A 153 18.58 2.95 -23.48
CA TYR A 153 17.65 3.85 -24.15
C TYR A 153 16.84 3.06 -25.16
N ILE A 154 15.53 3.26 -25.15
CA ILE A 154 14.61 2.74 -26.16
C ILE A 154 13.91 3.95 -26.77
N ARG A 155 13.98 4.10 -28.11
CA ARG A 155 13.38 5.24 -28.84
C ARG A 155 13.79 6.61 -28.28
N GLY A 156 15.05 6.75 -27.81
CA GLY A 156 15.56 8.00 -27.24
C GLY A 156 15.04 8.35 -25.83
N ARG A 157 14.23 7.48 -25.22
CA ARG A 157 13.75 7.61 -23.84
C ARG A 157 14.49 6.65 -22.91
N GLN A 158 14.75 7.08 -21.67
CA GLN A 158 15.26 6.23 -20.60
C GLN A 158 14.09 5.80 -19.72
N ALA A 159 13.96 4.49 -19.47
CA ALA A 159 12.99 4.00 -18.50
C ALA A 159 13.65 3.00 -17.54
N ASP A 160 13.67 3.36 -16.27
CA ASP A 160 14.17 2.53 -15.19
C ASP A 160 13.03 2.06 -14.29
N ILE A 161 13.16 0.87 -13.70
CA ILE A 161 12.13 0.30 -12.82
C ILE A 161 12.72 0.09 -11.45
N SER A 162 11.99 0.43 -10.39
CA SER A 162 12.29 0.06 -9.01
C SER A 162 11.12 -0.71 -8.40
N PHE A 163 11.41 -1.78 -7.65
CA PHE A 163 10.38 -2.53 -6.93
C PHE A 163 10.33 -2.05 -5.49
N ILE A 164 9.17 -1.56 -5.05
CA ILE A 164 8.96 -1.05 -3.70
C ILE A 164 7.98 -1.97 -2.98
N ILE A 165 8.45 -2.68 -1.96
CA ILE A 165 7.61 -3.50 -1.08
C ILE A 165 7.12 -2.62 0.07
N THR A 166 5.84 -2.27 0.07
CA THR A 166 5.18 -1.45 1.08
C THR A 166 4.71 -2.28 2.27
N ARG A 167 4.31 -1.59 3.34
CA ARG A 167 3.82 -2.21 4.58
C ARG A 167 4.81 -3.21 5.17
N SER A 168 6.11 -2.93 5.03
CA SER A 168 7.16 -3.81 5.54
C SER A 168 7.12 -3.99 7.07
N ASP A 169 6.42 -3.10 7.78
CA ASP A 169 6.12 -3.21 9.22
C ASP A 169 5.23 -4.40 9.59
N LEU A 170 4.58 -5.04 8.60
CA LEU A 170 3.83 -6.27 8.79
C LEU A 170 4.74 -7.50 8.88
N LEU A 171 5.91 -7.47 8.24
CA LEU A 171 6.85 -8.60 8.20
C LEU A 171 7.58 -8.75 9.54
N ALA A 172 8.11 -7.65 10.06
CA ALA A 172 8.91 -7.65 11.28
C ALA A 172 8.68 -6.38 12.13
N PRO A 173 8.91 -6.44 13.46
CA PRO A 173 8.62 -5.33 14.35
C PRO A 173 9.67 -4.20 14.29
N GLN A 174 10.89 -4.53 13.86
CA GLN A 174 12.04 -3.64 13.77
C GLN A 174 12.55 -3.56 12.33
N LYS A 175 13.17 -2.42 11.99
CA LYS A 175 13.69 -2.12 10.67
C LYS A 175 14.83 -3.08 10.28
N GLU A 176 15.72 -3.35 11.21
CA GLU A 176 16.91 -4.20 11.03
C GLU A 176 16.54 -5.65 10.75
N MET A 177 15.42 -6.13 11.31
CA MET A 177 14.91 -7.47 11.04
C MET A 177 14.40 -7.60 9.61
N VAL A 178 13.76 -6.56 9.07
CA VAL A 178 13.34 -6.53 7.66
C VAL A 178 14.57 -6.48 6.74
N ASP A 179 15.62 -5.72 7.10
CA ASP A 179 16.88 -5.71 6.34
C ASP A 179 17.50 -7.12 6.23
N ARG A 180 17.45 -7.92 7.31
CA ARG A 180 17.89 -9.33 7.28
C ARG A 180 17.04 -10.21 6.36
N LEU A 181 15.78 -9.85 6.11
CA LEU A 181 14.88 -10.56 5.20
C LEU A 181 15.08 -10.17 3.73
N MET A 182 15.83 -9.09 3.43
CA MET A 182 16.02 -8.62 2.06
C MET A 182 16.57 -9.69 1.08
N PRO A 183 17.59 -10.51 1.45
CA PRO A 183 18.05 -11.59 0.56
C PRO A 183 16.94 -12.60 0.24
N TYR A 184 16.12 -12.95 1.23
CA TYR A 184 14.97 -13.84 1.07
C TYR A 184 13.90 -13.21 0.16
N LEU A 185 13.53 -11.95 0.37
CA LEU A 185 12.55 -11.24 -0.47
C LEU A 185 13.03 -11.13 -1.93
N GLN A 186 14.34 -10.92 -2.15
CA GLN A 186 14.93 -10.90 -3.48
C GLN A 186 14.93 -12.28 -4.15
N GLU A 187 15.10 -13.37 -3.39
CA GLU A 187 14.93 -14.74 -3.90
C GLU A 187 13.49 -15.02 -4.31
N VAL A 188 12.53 -14.72 -3.43
CA VAL A 188 11.10 -14.90 -3.72
C VAL A 188 10.66 -14.08 -4.93
N LEU A 189 11.13 -12.84 -5.06
CA LEU A 189 10.85 -12.02 -6.24
C LEU A 189 11.45 -12.60 -7.51
N ARG A 190 12.66 -13.16 -7.43
CA ARG A 190 13.35 -13.78 -8.57
C ARG A 190 12.57 -14.98 -9.08
N ASP A 191 12.06 -15.80 -8.18
CA ASP A 191 11.24 -16.96 -8.52
C ASP A 191 9.89 -16.53 -9.11
N ALA A 192 9.25 -15.49 -8.54
CA ALA A 192 7.99 -14.94 -9.05
C ALA A 192 8.12 -14.29 -10.43
N LEU A 193 9.27 -13.67 -10.75
CA LEU A 193 9.59 -13.14 -12.08
C LEU A 193 9.93 -14.25 -13.11
N GLY A 194 10.03 -15.51 -12.67
CA GLY A 194 10.23 -16.68 -13.52
C GLY A 194 11.56 -16.66 -14.29
N ARG A 195 11.53 -17.13 -15.54
CA ARG A 195 12.74 -17.27 -16.38
C ARG A 195 13.47 -15.94 -16.60
N ALA A 196 12.71 -14.84 -16.75
CA ALA A 196 13.27 -13.51 -16.92
C ALA A 196 13.97 -13.02 -15.64
N GLY A 197 13.46 -13.41 -14.47
CA GLY A 197 13.98 -13.01 -13.16
C GLY A 197 15.33 -13.62 -12.77
N LYS A 198 15.59 -14.89 -13.14
CA LYS A 198 16.74 -15.68 -12.65
C LYS A 198 18.09 -14.96 -12.76
N ASN A 199 18.30 -14.21 -13.84
CA ASN A 199 19.56 -13.54 -14.12
C ASN A 199 19.56 -12.05 -13.77
N LEU A 200 18.51 -11.51 -13.15
CA LEU A 200 18.42 -10.09 -12.82
C LEU A 200 19.20 -9.72 -11.58
N ARG A 201 19.83 -8.55 -11.63
CA ARG A 201 20.44 -7.88 -10.49
C ARG A 201 19.35 -7.03 -9.82
N LEU A 202 18.59 -7.64 -8.91
CA LEU A 202 17.51 -7.04 -8.13
C LEU A 202 18.01 -6.03 -7.06
N GLY A 203 18.97 -5.19 -7.40
CA GLY A 203 19.50 -4.13 -6.52
C GLY A 203 18.58 -2.91 -6.41
N ASN A 204 17.51 -2.89 -7.19
CA ASN A 204 16.44 -1.90 -7.25
C ASN A 204 15.21 -2.27 -6.40
N VAL A 205 15.33 -3.31 -5.56
CA VAL A 205 14.27 -3.73 -4.63
C VAL A 205 14.48 -3.03 -3.30
N ARG A 206 13.44 -2.35 -2.80
CA ARG A 206 13.44 -1.66 -1.51
C ARG A 206 12.22 -2.06 -0.69
N CYS A 207 12.38 -2.22 0.61
CA CYS A 207 11.26 -2.27 1.55
C CYS A 207 10.97 -0.87 2.09
N VAL A 208 9.70 -0.54 2.28
CA VAL A 208 9.26 0.73 2.85
C VAL A 208 8.04 0.54 3.75
N SER A 209 7.93 1.38 4.76
CA SER A 209 6.71 1.52 5.55
C SER A 209 6.30 2.98 5.61
N ALA A 210 5.19 3.32 4.95
CA ALA A 210 4.60 4.66 5.02
C ALA A 210 4.14 5.00 6.45
N LYS A 211 3.61 4.01 7.18
CA LYS A 211 3.12 4.16 8.56
C LYS A 211 4.22 4.46 9.56
N ARG A 212 5.39 3.82 9.41
CA ARG A 212 6.54 4.00 10.32
C ARG A 212 7.64 4.91 9.77
N GLY A 213 7.49 5.44 8.55
CA GLY A 213 8.51 6.24 7.88
C GLY A 213 9.80 5.47 7.55
N TRP A 214 9.74 4.14 7.45
CA TRP A 214 10.94 3.33 7.21
C TRP A 214 11.38 3.42 5.75
N TRP A 215 12.65 3.81 5.54
CA TRP A 215 13.30 4.06 4.23
C TRP A 215 12.61 5.08 3.31
N THR A 216 11.48 5.66 3.71
CA THR A 216 10.77 6.68 2.92
C THR A 216 11.61 7.95 2.69
N PRO A 217 12.47 8.43 3.62
CA PRO A 217 13.33 9.58 3.33
C PRO A 217 14.35 9.30 2.22
N GLN A 218 14.88 8.09 2.17
CA GLN A 218 15.84 7.68 1.14
C GLN A 218 15.18 7.64 -0.24
N VAL A 219 13.96 7.08 -0.33
CA VAL A 219 13.20 7.07 -1.58
C VAL A 219 12.87 8.50 -2.01
N LYS A 220 12.44 9.37 -1.10
CA LYS A 220 12.18 10.80 -1.38
C LYS A 220 13.42 11.52 -1.94
N GLU A 221 14.61 11.24 -1.40
CA GLU A 221 15.86 11.77 -1.94
C GLU A 221 16.20 11.24 -3.33
N GLU A 222 15.93 9.96 -3.60
CA GLU A 222 16.14 9.36 -4.92
C GLU A 222 15.21 9.96 -5.97
N ILE A 223 13.93 10.16 -5.64
CA ILE A 223 12.97 10.83 -6.53
C ILE A 223 13.46 12.24 -6.86
N TRP A 224 13.87 12.99 -5.84
CA TRP A 224 14.37 14.36 -6.02
C TRP A 224 15.66 14.43 -6.85
N LYS A 225 16.60 13.50 -6.64
CA LYS A 225 17.89 13.48 -7.36
C LYS A 225 17.72 13.08 -8.83
N ARG A 226 16.81 12.15 -9.12
CA ARG A 226 16.57 11.66 -10.48
C ARG A 226 15.89 12.72 -11.36
N GLY A 227 14.89 13.42 -10.83
CA GLY A 227 14.03 14.27 -11.67
C GLY A 227 13.25 13.46 -12.70
N GLY A 228 12.63 14.14 -13.67
CA GLY A 228 11.81 13.50 -14.71
C GLY A 228 10.46 12.98 -14.21
N ALA A 229 9.84 12.07 -14.97
CA ALA A 229 8.52 11.52 -14.64
C ALA A 229 8.64 10.24 -13.78
N GLY A 230 8.15 10.30 -12.55
CA GLY A 230 8.04 9.14 -11.65
C GLY A 230 6.63 8.54 -11.68
N TRP A 231 6.50 7.34 -12.21
CA TRP A 231 5.23 6.61 -12.33
C TRP A 231 5.05 5.62 -11.19
N VAL A 232 3.99 5.76 -10.40
CA VAL A 232 3.65 4.79 -9.34
C VAL A 232 2.63 3.80 -9.88
N VAL A 233 3.04 2.54 -10.04
CA VAL A 233 2.23 1.45 -10.63
C VAL A 233 2.11 0.30 -9.64
N GLY A 234 0.91 -0.25 -9.47
CA GLY A 234 0.69 -1.44 -8.66
C GLY A 234 -0.74 -1.94 -8.73
N LYS A 235 -1.00 -3.12 -8.17
CA LYS A 235 -2.36 -3.63 -8.01
C LYS A 235 -3.14 -2.77 -7.00
N VAL A 236 -4.46 -2.89 -6.98
CA VAL A 236 -5.26 -2.26 -5.91
C VAL A 236 -4.84 -2.74 -4.52
N ASN A 237 -5.04 -1.88 -3.52
CA ASN A 237 -4.77 -2.15 -2.10
C ASN A 237 -3.30 -2.50 -1.74
N VAL A 238 -2.33 -2.12 -2.59
CA VAL A 238 -0.89 -2.25 -2.27
C VAL A 238 -0.33 -1.06 -1.47
N GLY A 239 -1.17 -0.09 -1.08
CA GLY A 239 -0.72 1.10 -0.37
C GLY A 239 -0.04 2.16 -1.27
N LYS A 240 -0.34 2.19 -2.56
CA LYS A 240 0.20 3.17 -3.52
C LYS A 240 -0.02 4.63 -3.09
N SER A 241 -1.24 5.00 -2.69
CA SER A 241 -1.57 6.38 -2.30
C SER A 241 -0.90 6.76 -0.98
N ALA A 242 -0.80 5.82 -0.03
CA ALA A 242 -0.08 6.04 1.23
C ALA A 242 1.43 6.24 0.99
N LEU A 243 2.02 5.47 0.06
CA LEU A 243 3.42 5.64 -0.32
C LEU A 243 3.64 7.00 -1.01
N PHE A 244 2.74 7.34 -1.94
CA PHE A 244 2.81 8.56 -2.73
C PHE A 244 2.83 9.81 -1.84
N GLU A 245 1.93 9.88 -0.85
CA GLU A 245 1.87 10.99 0.10
C GLU A 245 3.18 11.22 0.88
N VAL A 246 3.81 10.13 1.31
CA VAL A 246 5.01 10.18 2.18
C VAL A 246 6.28 10.42 1.38
N VAL A 247 6.37 9.89 0.17
CA VAL A 247 7.57 9.97 -0.67
C VAL A 247 7.63 11.29 -1.46
N TYR A 248 6.49 11.94 -1.70
CA TYR A 248 6.46 13.21 -2.41
C TYR A 248 7.34 14.28 -1.72
N PRO A 249 8.19 15.01 -2.47
CA PRO A 249 9.12 15.98 -1.89
C PRO A 249 8.47 17.31 -1.49
N LYS A 250 7.56 17.29 -0.49
CA LYS A 250 6.95 18.48 0.11
C LYS A 250 7.99 19.49 0.59
N GLY A 251 7.75 20.78 0.37
CA GLY A 251 8.49 21.91 0.94
C GLY A 251 9.96 22.07 0.50
N ARG A 252 10.46 21.31 -0.48
CA ARG A 252 11.85 21.41 -0.95
C ARG A 252 12.12 22.50 -1.97
N SER A 253 11.07 23.13 -2.51
CA SER A 253 11.18 24.29 -3.40
C SER A 253 11.47 25.60 -2.64
N LEU A 254 11.51 25.57 -1.30
CA LEU A 254 11.92 26.71 -0.46
C LEU A 254 13.44 26.93 -0.55
N SER A 255 13.86 28.19 -0.70
CA SER A 255 15.26 28.58 -0.60
C SER A 255 15.83 28.21 0.78
N ALA A 256 17.14 28.01 0.90
CA ALA A 256 17.77 27.67 2.19
C ALA A 256 17.46 28.70 3.29
N GLN A 257 17.25 29.97 2.89
CA GLN A 257 16.87 31.07 3.77
C GLN A 257 15.42 30.98 4.27
N ASP A 258 14.49 30.50 3.44
CA ASP A 258 13.08 30.33 3.83
C ASP A 258 12.86 29.07 4.68
N GLN A 259 13.68 28.03 4.47
CA GLN A 259 13.71 26.86 5.36
C GLN A 259 14.17 27.23 6.77
N GLU A 260 15.17 28.10 6.89
CA GLU A 260 15.66 28.61 8.18
C GLU A 260 14.61 29.49 8.88
N LYS A 261 13.85 30.31 8.13
CA LYS A 261 12.72 31.09 8.66
C LYS A 261 11.57 30.20 9.14
N LEU A 262 11.21 29.15 8.40
CA LEU A 262 10.17 28.20 8.83
C LEU A 262 10.60 27.37 10.05
N GLN A 263 11.88 26.96 10.14
CA GLN A 263 12.41 26.29 11.33
C GLN A 263 12.38 27.21 12.55
N LYS A 264 12.82 28.47 12.42
CA LYS A 264 12.74 29.47 13.49
C LYS A 264 11.30 29.78 13.90
N ALA A 265 10.35 29.79 12.95
CA ALA A 265 8.93 29.96 13.25
C ALA A 265 8.31 28.73 13.95
N ALA A 266 8.76 27.52 13.62
CA ALA A 266 8.31 26.29 14.27
C ALA A 266 8.91 26.10 15.68
N GLU A 267 10.16 26.52 15.88
CA GLU A 267 10.81 26.53 17.21
C GLU A 267 10.22 27.62 18.11
N GLY A 268 9.89 28.80 17.57
CA GLY A 268 9.22 29.88 18.31
C GLY A 268 7.75 29.60 18.68
N ALA A 269 7.13 28.55 18.11
CA ALA A 269 5.77 28.13 18.46
C ALA A 269 5.71 27.17 19.67
N LEU A 270 6.86 26.77 20.22
CA LEU A 270 6.98 25.83 21.35
C LEU A 270 7.41 26.47 22.67
N GLU A 271 7.60 27.79 22.73
CA GLU A 271 7.90 28.51 23.98
C GLU A 271 6.68 29.32 24.48
N PRO A 272 6.36 29.24 25.80
CA PRO A 272 5.34 30.10 26.39
C PRO A 272 5.88 31.52 26.50
N LYS A 273 5.26 32.46 25.78
CA LYS A 273 5.59 33.90 25.85
C LYS A 273 5.36 34.43 27.27
N GLN A 274 6.44 34.82 27.94
CA GLN A 274 6.42 35.84 28.99
C GLN A 274 7.21 37.06 28.51
N ASP A 275 6.52 38.18 28.62
CA ASP A 275 6.96 39.55 28.76
C ASP A 275 7.67 40.28 27.61
N ALA A 276 7.08 41.44 27.35
CA ALA A 276 7.52 42.49 26.48
C ALA A 276 8.88 43.04 26.91
N GLN A 277 9.75 43.29 25.93
CA GLN A 277 10.62 44.46 25.95
C GLN A 277 11.09 44.81 24.54
N SER A 278 10.99 46.11 24.29
CA SER A 278 11.29 46.90 23.11
C SER A 278 12.71 46.77 22.56
N PHE A 279 12.86 46.78 21.24
CA PHE A 279 14.06 47.26 20.54
C PHE A 279 13.69 48.04 19.26
N PRO A 280 14.54 48.98 18.80
CA PRO A 280 14.12 50.25 18.23
C PRO A 280 13.96 50.21 16.70
N PHE A 281 13.07 51.09 16.25
CA PHE A 281 12.88 51.49 14.87
C PHE A 281 14.15 52.19 14.31
N VAL A 282 14.65 51.70 13.18
CA VAL A 282 15.63 52.40 12.32
C VAL A 282 14.95 52.64 10.96
N PRO A 283 14.69 53.89 10.57
CA PRO A 283 14.15 54.20 9.23
C PRO A 283 15.29 54.22 8.21
N GLY A 284 15.14 53.48 7.12
CA GLY A 284 16.12 53.44 6.02
C GLY A 284 15.51 53.01 4.70
N GLU A 285 15.13 54.03 3.92
CA GLU A 285 15.10 54.16 2.45
C GLU A 285 14.49 53.03 1.58
N ILE A 286 13.42 53.43 0.88
CA ILE A 286 12.70 52.74 -0.18
C ILE A 286 13.64 52.52 -1.37
N ASN A 287 13.78 51.26 -1.82
CA ASN A 287 14.50 50.95 -3.05
C ASN A 287 13.52 50.43 -4.11
N ASP A 288 13.35 51.22 -5.18
CA ASP A 288 12.41 51.10 -6.31
C ASP A 288 12.60 49.86 -7.22
N SER A 289 13.17 48.76 -6.71
CA SER A 289 13.42 47.55 -7.51
C SER A 289 12.30 46.51 -7.49
N ALA A 290 11.33 46.63 -6.58
CA ALA A 290 10.23 45.66 -6.45
C ALA A 290 9.06 45.92 -7.42
N GLN A 291 8.94 47.13 -7.96
CA GLN A 291 7.85 47.50 -8.88
C GLN A 291 8.18 47.18 -10.35
N GLN A 292 9.46 47.01 -10.71
CA GLN A 292 9.85 46.58 -12.06
C GLN A 292 9.65 45.08 -12.29
N THR A 293 9.77 44.24 -11.25
CA THR A 293 9.61 42.78 -11.35
C THR A 293 8.14 42.36 -11.49
N LEU A 294 7.21 43.12 -10.89
CA LEU A 294 5.76 42.88 -11.04
C LEU A 294 5.25 43.22 -12.45
N ARG A 295 5.79 44.27 -13.09
CA ARG A 295 5.42 44.65 -14.47
C ARG A 295 6.01 43.71 -15.54
N GLN A 296 7.10 43.00 -15.25
CA GLN A 296 7.61 41.97 -16.15
C GLN A 296 6.78 40.68 -16.09
N LEU A 297 6.18 40.36 -14.94
CA LEU A 297 5.30 39.20 -14.79
C LEU A 297 3.91 39.42 -15.41
N GLU A 298 3.40 40.65 -15.40
CA GLU A 298 2.13 41.00 -16.06
C GLU A 298 2.23 41.03 -17.60
N ALA A 299 3.43 41.22 -18.16
CA ALA A 299 3.65 41.20 -19.62
C ALA A 299 3.76 39.79 -20.20
N GLU A 300 4.02 38.76 -19.39
CA GLU A 300 4.05 37.36 -19.82
C GLU A 300 2.63 36.71 -19.79
N GLU A 301 1.62 37.39 -19.22
CA GLU A 301 0.24 36.87 -19.15
C GLU A 301 -0.61 37.14 -20.43
N GLU A 302 -0.11 37.91 -21.40
CA GLU A 302 -0.87 38.25 -22.62
C GLU A 302 -0.53 37.40 -23.86
N ASP A 303 0.54 36.60 -23.88
CA ASP A 303 0.96 35.83 -25.07
C ASP A 303 0.42 34.38 -25.15
N ASP A 304 -0.31 33.88 -24.14
CA ASP A 304 -0.85 32.50 -24.11
C ASP A 304 -2.30 32.37 -24.65
N LYS A 305 -2.73 33.29 -25.52
CA LYS A 305 -4.05 33.25 -26.19
C LYS A 305 -3.95 33.27 -27.71
N ASP A 306 -3.12 32.43 -28.28
CA ASP A 306 -3.30 32.01 -29.66
C ASP A 306 -3.47 30.49 -29.73
N GLY A 307 -4.66 30.10 -30.19
CA GLY A 307 -5.09 28.72 -30.26
C GLY A 307 -4.40 27.96 -31.37
N ASP A 308 -3.79 26.84 -30.99
CA ASP A 308 -3.62 25.69 -31.87
C ASP A 308 -4.70 24.66 -31.52
N GLU A 309 -5.73 24.59 -32.37
CA GLU A 309 -6.87 23.67 -32.27
C GLU A 309 -6.50 22.20 -32.63
N ASP A 310 -5.29 21.75 -32.26
CA ASP A 310 -4.75 20.42 -32.59
C ASP A 310 -4.44 19.53 -31.36
N GLU A 311 -4.94 19.84 -30.15
CA GLU A 311 -4.74 19.01 -28.93
C GLU A 311 -5.71 17.81 -28.77
N ASN A 312 -6.22 17.27 -29.87
CA ASN A 312 -6.93 15.98 -29.82
C ASN A 312 -5.91 14.82 -29.77
N LEU A 313 -5.41 14.45 -28.56
CA LEU A 313 -4.99 13.06 -28.16
C LEU A 313 -4.16 12.96 -26.86
N SER A 314 -4.05 13.99 -26.01
CA SER A 314 -3.33 13.81 -24.73
C SER A 314 -4.15 12.99 -23.74
N LEU A 315 -3.81 11.71 -23.58
CA LEU A 315 -4.42 10.80 -22.60
C LEU A 315 -4.13 11.18 -21.13
N LEU A 316 -3.24 12.13 -20.91
CA LEU A 316 -2.85 12.61 -19.59
C LEU A 316 -3.68 13.84 -19.20
N PRO A 317 -4.22 13.89 -17.97
CA PRO A 317 -4.85 15.11 -17.48
C PRO A 317 -3.82 16.24 -17.37
N PRO A 318 -4.27 17.51 -17.40
CA PRO A 318 -3.38 18.66 -17.23
C PRO A 318 -2.62 18.54 -15.90
N ALA A 319 -1.34 18.91 -15.90
CA ALA A 319 -0.54 18.92 -14.68
C ALA A 319 -1.12 19.94 -13.69
N GLN A 320 -1.15 19.59 -12.41
CA GLN A 320 -1.56 20.54 -11.37
C GLN A 320 -0.53 21.67 -11.27
N LYS A 321 -0.95 22.88 -10.91
CA LYS A 321 -0.02 23.98 -10.62
C LYS A 321 0.93 23.56 -9.50
N GLU A 322 2.23 23.79 -9.67
CA GLU A 322 3.21 23.45 -8.63
C GLU A 322 2.95 24.32 -7.40
N VAL A 323 2.62 23.66 -6.29
CA VAL A 323 2.43 24.28 -4.99
C VAL A 323 3.28 23.52 -3.96
N GLN A 324 3.72 24.21 -2.91
CA GLN A 324 4.64 23.63 -1.91
C GLN A 324 4.02 22.42 -1.17
N TYR A 325 2.71 22.50 -0.95
CA TYR A 325 1.88 21.49 -0.28
C TYR A 325 0.65 21.20 -1.14
N PRO A 326 0.78 20.35 -2.17
CA PRO A 326 -0.34 20.02 -3.04
C PRO A 326 -1.37 19.15 -2.32
N ASP A 327 -2.61 19.22 -2.80
CA ASP A 327 -3.67 18.32 -2.35
C ASP A 327 -3.31 16.88 -2.73
N MET A 328 -3.14 16.04 -1.72
CA MET A 328 -2.68 14.66 -1.91
C MET A 328 -3.85 13.72 -2.26
N PRO A 329 -3.59 12.67 -3.06
CA PRO A 329 -4.55 11.60 -3.31
C PRO A 329 -5.04 10.96 -2.01
N ILE A 330 -6.27 10.46 -2.01
CA ILE A 330 -6.87 9.85 -0.81
C ILE A 330 -6.22 8.52 -0.50
N VAL A 331 -5.95 8.31 0.79
CA VAL A 331 -5.51 7.05 1.36
C VAL A 331 -6.70 6.35 2.02
N SER A 332 -7.10 5.20 1.49
CA SER A 332 -8.14 4.34 2.07
C SER A 332 -7.73 2.88 1.92
N SER A 333 -8.23 2.02 2.81
CA SER A 333 -8.09 0.57 2.74
C SER A 333 -9.03 -0.08 1.72
N LEU A 334 -10.05 0.66 1.25
CA LEU A 334 -10.92 0.20 0.19
C LEU A 334 -10.23 0.32 -1.17
N PRO A 335 -10.50 -0.60 -2.10
CA PRO A 335 -9.92 -0.57 -3.44
C PRO A 335 -10.41 0.64 -4.25
N GLY A 336 -9.60 1.05 -5.22
CA GLY A 336 -9.96 2.09 -6.19
C GLY A 336 -9.96 3.51 -5.60
N THR A 337 -9.00 3.88 -4.76
CA THR A 337 -8.87 5.28 -4.30
C THR A 337 -8.64 6.24 -5.47
N THR A 338 -7.83 5.83 -6.44
CA THR A 338 -7.47 6.61 -7.65
C THR A 338 -8.23 6.08 -8.86
N ALA A 339 -8.99 6.97 -9.49
CA ALA A 339 -9.84 6.73 -10.65
C ALA A 339 -9.13 7.07 -11.97
N ALA A 340 -8.40 8.20 -11.98
CA ALA A 340 -7.61 8.66 -13.12
C ALA A 340 -6.20 9.09 -12.65
N PRO A 341 -5.21 9.18 -13.56
CA PRO A 341 -3.85 9.59 -13.21
C PRO A 341 -3.82 10.93 -12.46
N ILE A 342 -3.08 11.01 -11.36
CA ILE A 342 -2.87 12.27 -10.61
C ILE A 342 -1.42 12.69 -10.79
N ARG A 343 -1.19 13.84 -11.43
CA ARG A 343 0.13 14.39 -11.73
C ARG A 343 0.48 15.52 -10.78
N LEU A 344 1.55 15.36 -10.00
CA LEU A 344 2.09 16.39 -9.10
C LEU A 344 3.50 16.79 -9.55
N PRO A 345 3.68 17.98 -10.15
CA PRO A 345 5.01 18.49 -10.49
C PRO A 345 5.78 18.96 -9.25
N PHE A 346 7.11 18.86 -9.28
CA PHE A 346 7.99 19.32 -8.21
C PHE A 346 9.30 19.91 -8.73
N GLY A 347 9.85 20.83 -7.95
CA GLY A 347 11.18 21.40 -8.14
C GLY A 347 11.28 22.38 -9.31
N ASN A 348 10.24 23.17 -9.55
CA ASN A 348 10.15 24.18 -10.62
C ASN A 348 10.48 23.60 -11.99
N GLY A 349 9.74 22.56 -12.41
CA GLY A 349 9.95 21.88 -13.69
C GLY A 349 11.04 20.81 -13.69
N LYS A 350 11.63 20.48 -12.54
CA LYS A 350 12.62 19.38 -12.41
C LYS A 350 12.03 18.00 -12.71
N GLY A 351 10.76 17.77 -12.37
CA GLY A 351 10.08 16.51 -12.61
C GLY A 351 8.65 16.49 -12.10
N GLU A 352 7.98 15.37 -12.30
CA GLU A 352 6.62 15.13 -11.81
C GLU A 352 6.50 13.72 -11.24
N LEU A 353 5.65 13.57 -10.21
CA LEU A 353 5.29 12.27 -9.64
C LEU A 353 3.82 12.00 -9.99
N ILE A 354 3.57 10.83 -10.59
CA ILE A 354 2.29 10.45 -11.17
C ILE A 354 1.76 9.20 -10.47
N ASP A 355 0.62 9.32 -9.78
CA ASP A 355 -0.11 8.18 -9.21
C ASP A 355 -1.06 7.63 -10.27
N LEU A 356 -0.84 6.38 -10.69
CA LEU A 356 -1.71 5.72 -11.65
C LEU A 356 -2.84 4.94 -10.93
N PRO A 357 -4.02 4.82 -11.56
CA PRO A 357 -5.06 3.94 -11.04
C PRO A 357 -4.54 2.51 -10.87
N GLY A 358 -4.92 1.88 -9.76
CA GLY A 358 -4.45 0.53 -9.44
C GLY A 358 -4.99 -0.50 -10.42
N VAL A 359 -4.14 -1.43 -10.86
CA VAL A 359 -4.55 -2.56 -11.72
C VAL A 359 -5.45 -3.51 -10.93
N MET A 360 -6.43 -4.10 -11.62
CA MET A 360 -7.36 -5.03 -10.98
C MET A 360 -6.62 -6.21 -10.35
N ARG A 361 -7.00 -6.49 -9.10
CA ARG A 361 -6.61 -7.67 -8.34
C ARG A 361 -7.65 -8.77 -8.56
N SER A 362 -7.31 -10.04 -8.37
CA SER A 362 -8.35 -11.06 -8.25
C SER A 362 -9.05 -10.83 -6.90
N SER A 363 -10.22 -10.20 -6.93
CA SER A 363 -10.83 -9.68 -5.70
C SER A 363 -11.53 -10.78 -4.90
N MET A 364 -10.85 -11.31 -3.88
CA MET A 364 -11.52 -12.10 -2.83
C MET A 364 -12.60 -11.28 -2.12
N GLU A 365 -12.42 -9.96 -2.03
CA GLU A 365 -13.36 -8.98 -1.48
C GLU A 365 -14.77 -9.06 -2.09
N THR A 366 -14.91 -9.36 -3.40
CA THR A 366 -16.24 -9.50 -4.03
C THR A 366 -17.02 -10.71 -3.52
N HIS A 367 -16.35 -11.64 -2.85
CA HIS A 367 -16.93 -12.84 -2.27
C HIS A 367 -17.21 -12.69 -0.77
N VAL A 368 -16.81 -11.57 -0.17
CA VAL A 368 -16.97 -11.23 1.25
C VAL A 368 -18.07 -10.18 1.40
N LYS A 369 -18.84 -10.25 2.49
CA LYS A 369 -19.87 -9.26 2.80
C LYS A 369 -19.24 -7.87 2.96
N PRO A 370 -19.89 -6.78 2.46
CA PRO A 370 -19.33 -5.42 2.53
C PRO A 370 -18.89 -4.98 3.92
N GLU A 371 -19.61 -5.41 4.96
CA GLU A 371 -19.32 -5.10 6.36
C GLU A 371 -17.95 -5.63 6.84
N HIS A 372 -17.44 -6.69 6.21
CA HIS A 372 -16.17 -7.33 6.55
C HIS A 372 -15.04 -6.97 5.57
N HIS A 373 -15.22 -6.05 4.62
CA HIS A 373 -14.15 -5.65 3.70
C HIS A 373 -12.95 -5.05 4.44
N ALA A 374 -13.20 -4.25 5.47
CA ALA A 374 -12.16 -3.66 6.30
C ALA A 374 -11.42 -4.70 7.17
N SER A 375 -12.04 -5.84 7.51
CA SER A 375 -11.39 -6.90 8.30
C SER A 375 -10.49 -7.80 7.47
N LEU A 376 -10.59 -7.77 6.13
CA LEU A 376 -9.63 -8.45 5.25
C LEU A 376 -8.25 -7.80 5.30
N VAL A 377 -8.18 -6.49 5.52
CA VAL A 377 -6.92 -5.74 5.39
C VAL A 377 -6.11 -5.79 6.68
N MET A 378 -4.91 -6.36 6.61
CA MET A 378 -3.95 -6.33 7.72
C MET A 378 -3.43 -4.91 7.99
N LYS A 379 -3.83 -4.32 9.12
CA LYS A 379 -3.45 -2.95 9.54
C LYS A 379 -2.19 -2.88 10.42
N SER A 380 -1.84 -3.99 11.05
CA SER A 380 -0.70 -4.13 11.95
C SER A 380 -0.20 -5.57 11.93
N ARG A 381 1.08 -5.77 12.29
CA ARG A 381 1.66 -7.11 12.44
C ARG A 381 0.85 -7.92 13.44
N ILE A 382 0.50 -9.15 13.04
CA ILE A 382 -0.26 -10.09 13.84
C ILE A 382 0.73 -11.05 14.49
N LYS A 383 0.54 -11.34 15.78
CA LYS A 383 1.19 -12.46 16.46
C LYS A 383 0.27 -13.67 16.27
N PRO A 384 0.66 -14.69 15.48
CA PRO A 384 -0.23 -15.80 15.21
C PRO A 384 -0.33 -16.70 16.44
N GLU A 385 -1.46 -17.40 16.57
CA GLU A 385 -1.58 -18.53 17.50
C GLU A 385 -1.19 -19.82 16.78
N GLN A 386 -0.64 -20.77 17.51
CA GLN A 386 -0.29 -22.07 16.95
C GLN A 386 -1.51 -22.99 16.95
N TYR A 387 -1.94 -23.43 15.76
CA TYR A 387 -2.97 -24.45 15.61
C TYR A 387 -2.35 -25.78 15.22
N THR A 388 -2.78 -26.86 15.88
CA THR A 388 -2.35 -28.23 15.58
C THR A 388 -3.45 -28.93 14.81
N LEU A 389 -3.18 -29.31 13.56
CA LEU A 389 -4.11 -30.00 12.68
C LEU A 389 -3.73 -31.48 12.61
N LYS A 390 -4.57 -32.32 13.21
CA LYS A 390 -4.48 -33.78 13.08
C LYS A 390 -5.16 -34.24 11.78
N PRO A 391 -4.87 -35.46 11.29
CA PRO A 391 -5.64 -36.05 10.20
C PRO A 391 -7.15 -35.99 10.48
N GLY A 392 -7.93 -35.58 9.48
CA GLY A 392 -9.38 -35.36 9.61
C GLY A 392 -9.79 -34.01 10.21
N GLN A 393 -8.86 -33.16 10.65
CA GLN A 393 -9.14 -31.77 11.04
C GLN A 393 -8.77 -30.78 9.94
N SER A 394 -9.40 -29.61 9.95
CA SER A 394 -9.15 -28.52 9.01
C SER A 394 -9.05 -27.19 9.75
N LEU A 395 -8.21 -26.29 9.24
CA LEU A 395 -8.17 -24.89 9.65
C LEU A 395 -9.12 -24.09 8.80
N LEU A 396 -9.99 -23.31 9.43
CA LEU A 396 -10.94 -22.41 8.78
C LEU A 396 -10.58 -20.97 9.14
N LEU A 397 -10.48 -20.11 8.14
CA LEU A 397 -10.19 -18.67 8.30
C LEU A 397 -11.41 -17.86 7.85
N GLY A 398 -12.02 -17.15 8.79
CA GLY A 398 -13.21 -16.32 8.56
C GLY A 398 -14.41 -17.06 7.96
N GLY A 399 -14.43 -18.39 7.99
CA GLY A 399 -15.45 -19.20 7.33
C GLY A 399 -15.33 -19.30 5.80
N ILE A 400 -14.32 -18.67 5.17
CA ILE A 400 -14.22 -18.57 3.70
C ILE A 400 -13.03 -19.35 3.11
N VAL A 401 -11.89 -19.40 3.81
CA VAL A 401 -10.72 -20.20 3.41
C VAL A 401 -10.59 -21.40 4.33
N ARG A 402 -10.50 -22.60 3.76
CA ARG A 402 -10.30 -23.84 4.50
C ARG A 402 -8.99 -24.50 4.05
N ILE A 403 -8.15 -24.90 5.01
CA ILE A 403 -6.90 -25.64 4.77
C ILE A 403 -7.03 -27.01 5.43
N THR A 404 -6.87 -28.06 4.65
CA THR A 404 -7.05 -29.45 5.08
C THR A 404 -5.77 -30.24 4.78
N PRO A 405 -5.10 -30.82 5.79
CA PRO A 405 -4.01 -31.76 5.56
C PRO A 405 -4.51 -32.98 4.78
N LYS A 406 -3.78 -33.36 3.73
CA LYS A 406 -4.11 -34.52 2.89
C LYS A 406 -3.31 -35.75 3.27
N THR A 407 -2.08 -35.56 3.75
CA THR A 407 -1.22 -36.67 4.15
C THR A 407 -1.72 -37.29 5.45
N GLU A 408 -2.10 -38.56 5.37
CA GLU A 408 -2.50 -39.37 6.51
C GLU A 408 -1.29 -39.57 7.46
N ASP A 409 -1.54 -39.81 8.74
CA ASP A 409 -0.54 -40.01 9.81
C ASP A 409 0.36 -38.81 10.20
N LEU A 410 0.25 -37.67 9.53
CA LEU A 410 1.04 -36.49 9.85
C LEU A 410 0.24 -35.40 10.57
N THR A 411 0.90 -34.75 11.53
CA THR A 411 0.37 -33.55 12.19
C THR A 411 0.96 -32.30 11.56
N VAL A 412 0.10 -31.38 11.13
CA VAL A 412 0.51 -30.10 10.54
C VAL A 412 0.29 -28.99 11.56
N LEU A 413 1.30 -28.17 11.77
CA LEU A 413 1.23 -26.95 12.58
C LEU A 413 0.95 -25.77 11.67
N ALA A 414 -0.03 -24.95 12.02
CA ALA A 414 -0.43 -23.78 11.26
C ALA A 414 -0.31 -22.51 12.11
N TYR A 415 0.27 -21.46 11.52
CA TYR A 415 0.46 -20.15 12.12
C TYR A 415 -0.15 -19.09 11.19
N PRO A 416 -1.42 -18.70 11.42
CA PRO A 416 -2.11 -17.75 10.55
C PRO A 416 -1.67 -16.32 10.84
N PHE A 417 -0.92 -15.73 9.92
CA PHE A 417 -0.64 -14.29 9.87
C PHE A 417 -1.74 -13.60 9.05
N THR A 418 -2.96 -13.64 9.56
CA THR A 418 -4.15 -13.08 8.90
C THR A 418 -5.05 -12.39 9.91
N PRO A 419 -5.69 -11.26 9.56
CA PRO A 419 -6.66 -10.61 10.44
C PRO A 419 -7.97 -11.41 10.62
N LEU A 420 -8.17 -12.46 9.83
CA LEU A 420 -9.31 -13.35 9.93
C LEU A 420 -9.23 -14.25 11.17
N HIS A 421 -10.37 -14.45 11.82
CA HIS A 421 -10.47 -15.41 12.92
C HIS A 421 -10.21 -16.84 12.41
N ALA A 422 -9.30 -17.52 13.10
CA ALA A 422 -8.86 -18.87 12.79
C ALA A 422 -9.54 -19.87 13.72
N HIS A 423 -10.10 -20.93 13.12
CA HIS A 423 -10.79 -21.99 13.85
C HIS A 423 -10.35 -23.36 13.34
N ALA A 424 -9.75 -24.16 14.20
CA ALA A 424 -9.45 -25.56 13.91
C ALA A 424 -10.63 -26.44 14.33
N THR A 425 -11.16 -27.24 13.40
CA THR A 425 -12.31 -28.12 13.67
C THR A 425 -12.26 -29.38 12.81
N ALA A 426 -13.14 -30.35 13.07
CA ALA A 426 -13.27 -31.54 12.24
C ALA A 426 -13.66 -31.14 10.81
N THR A 427 -13.10 -31.83 9.80
CA THR A 427 -13.26 -31.45 8.38
C THR A 427 -14.74 -31.39 7.96
N ARG A 428 -15.58 -32.32 8.44
CA ARG A 428 -17.03 -32.28 8.23
C ARG A 428 -17.69 -30.98 8.70
N LYS A 429 -17.33 -30.51 9.90
CA LYS A 429 -17.85 -29.26 10.47
C LYS A 429 -17.30 -28.05 9.72
N ALA A 430 -16.03 -28.11 9.30
CA ALA A 430 -15.41 -27.04 8.53
C ALA A 430 -16.10 -26.87 7.16
N ILE A 431 -16.48 -27.97 6.50
CA ILE A 431 -17.27 -27.95 5.25
C ILE A 431 -18.62 -27.30 5.53
N ALA A 432 -19.34 -27.75 6.55
CA ALA A 432 -20.67 -27.21 6.88
C ALA A 432 -20.66 -25.70 7.17
N ILE A 433 -19.66 -25.20 7.91
CA ILE A 433 -19.51 -23.75 8.15
C ILE A 433 -19.21 -23.00 6.85
N GLN A 434 -18.38 -23.59 5.98
CA GLN A 434 -17.91 -22.93 4.76
C GLN A 434 -18.99 -22.86 3.67
N THR A 435 -19.77 -23.92 3.49
CA THR A 435 -20.87 -23.99 2.51
C THR A 435 -22.21 -23.51 3.07
N GLY A 436 -22.35 -23.46 4.40
CA GLY A 436 -23.60 -23.13 5.10
C GLY A 436 -24.61 -24.27 5.15
N LEU A 437 -24.26 -25.44 4.62
CA LEU A 437 -25.09 -26.65 4.58
C LEU A 437 -24.32 -27.81 5.17
N ASP A 438 -24.94 -28.57 6.06
CA ASP A 438 -24.37 -29.83 6.54
C ASP A 438 -24.48 -30.96 5.50
N GLU A 439 -24.06 -32.17 5.87
CA GLU A 439 -24.08 -33.35 4.99
C GLU A 439 -25.51 -33.81 4.66
N GLU A 440 -26.50 -33.41 5.48
CA GLU A 440 -27.91 -33.74 5.33
C GLU A 440 -28.66 -32.66 4.53
N GLY A 441 -28.00 -31.54 4.21
CA GLY A 441 -28.55 -30.42 3.46
C GLY A 441 -29.25 -29.38 4.33
N GLU A 442 -29.15 -29.50 5.65
CA GLU A 442 -29.74 -28.56 6.60
C GLU A 442 -28.82 -27.34 6.82
N PRO A 443 -29.41 -26.16 7.09
CA PRO A 443 -28.65 -24.94 7.30
C PRO A 443 -27.84 -25.02 8.60
N TYR A 444 -26.56 -24.68 8.51
CA TYR A 444 -25.67 -24.66 9.67
C TYR A 444 -26.13 -23.62 10.71
N THR A 445 -26.44 -24.07 11.92
CA THR A 445 -26.91 -23.25 13.07
C THR A 445 -25.85 -23.02 14.15
N GLY A 446 -24.56 -23.22 13.83
CA GLY A 446 -23.51 -23.07 14.83
C GLY A 446 -23.03 -21.63 15.04
N THR A 447 -22.16 -21.47 16.03
CA THR A 447 -21.69 -20.18 16.55
C THR A 447 -20.58 -19.53 15.72
N VAL A 448 -20.01 -20.24 14.73
CA VAL A 448 -18.89 -19.72 13.93
C VAL A 448 -19.42 -18.94 12.75
N ASP A 449 -19.15 -17.64 12.75
CA ASP A 449 -19.57 -16.74 11.68
C ASP A 449 -18.82 -16.99 10.36
N ASN A 450 -19.56 -16.87 9.26
CA ASN A 450 -19.00 -16.90 7.90
C ASN A 450 -19.12 -15.51 7.27
N ILE A 451 -17.96 -14.91 6.94
CA ILE A 451 -17.87 -13.58 6.32
C ILE A 451 -18.20 -13.59 4.82
N GLY A 452 -18.30 -14.77 4.22
CA GLY A 452 -18.61 -14.96 2.81
C GLY A 452 -20.05 -14.60 2.47
N THR A 453 -20.25 -14.13 1.23
CA THR A 453 -21.59 -13.93 0.66
C THR A 453 -22.25 -15.29 0.35
N GLU A 454 -23.58 -15.35 0.27
CA GLU A 454 -24.30 -16.59 -0.09
C GLU A 454 -23.85 -17.15 -1.44
N LYS A 455 -23.57 -16.27 -2.42
CA LYS A 455 -23.00 -16.65 -3.72
C LYS A 455 -21.60 -17.26 -3.59
N ALA A 456 -20.81 -16.84 -2.60
CA ALA A 456 -19.48 -17.37 -2.38
C ALA A 456 -19.53 -18.78 -1.75
N LYS A 457 -20.43 -18.99 -0.78
CA LYS A 457 -20.65 -20.28 -0.12
C LYS A 457 -20.97 -21.40 -1.12
N GLN A 458 -21.81 -21.10 -2.12
CA GLN A 458 -22.16 -22.05 -3.19
C GLN A 458 -21.03 -22.31 -4.21
N ARG A 459 -20.00 -21.46 -4.24
CA ARG A 459 -18.92 -21.50 -5.25
C ARG A 459 -17.59 -21.95 -4.67
N ILE A 460 -17.56 -22.49 -3.46
CA ILE A 460 -16.34 -23.04 -2.85
C ILE A 460 -15.83 -24.21 -3.69
N LYS A 461 -14.56 -24.15 -4.08
CA LYS A 461 -13.86 -25.21 -4.81
C LYS A 461 -12.43 -25.35 -4.29
N SER A 462 -11.81 -26.49 -4.55
CA SER A 462 -10.38 -26.68 -4.28
C SER A 462 -9.56 -25.70 -5.13
N ALA A 463 -8.69 -24.95 -4.47
CA ALA A 463 -7.69 -24.07 -5.09
C ALA A 463 -6.44 -24.84 -5.54
N GLY A 464 -6.37 -26.13 -5.21
CA GLY A 464 -5.25 -27.01 -5.50
C GLY A 464 -4.66 -27.65 -4.25
N THR A 465 -3.83 -28.65 -4.49
CA THR A 465 -3.01 -29.31 -3.48
C THR A 465 -1.61 -28.70 -3.49
N PHE A 466 -1.12 -28.31 -2.33
CA PHE A 466 0.15 -27.64 -2.11
C PHE A 466 1.08 -28.54 -1.31
N LYS A 467 2.30 -28.74 -1.81
CA LYS A 467 3.32 -29.57 -1.14
C LYS A 467 4.18 -28.71 -0.23
N LEU A 468 4.43 -29.18 0.99
CA LEU A 468 5.37 -28.56 1.92
C LEU A 468 6.80 -29.00 1.55
N GLU A 469 7.39 -28.42 0.51
CA GLU A 469 8.65 -28.93 -0.06
C GLU A 469 9.93 -28.37 0.58
N TRP A 470 9.85 -27.27 1.32
CA TRP A 470 11.04 -26.60 1.85
C TRP A 470 11.44 -27.13 3.23
N ASP A 471 12.73 -27.47 3.36
CA ASP A 471 13.33 -27.87 4.64
C ASP A 471 13.57 -26.63 5.54
N ALA A 472 12.79 -26.55 6.61
CA ALA A 472 12.89 -25.53 7.65
C ALA A 472 13.47 -26.08 8.97
N THR A 473 14.07 -27.27 8.95
CA THR A 473 14.58 -27.97 10.15
C THR A 473 15.52 -27.09 10.94
N LYS A 474 16.53 -26.49 10.27
CA LYS A 474 17.52 -25.62 10.94
C LYS A 474 16.90 -24.44 11.68
N GLN A 475 15.91 -23.79 11.08
CA GLN A 475 15.26 -22.61 11.66
C GLN A 475 14.40 -23.02 12.86
N ARG A 476 13.61 -24.09 12.72
CA ARG A 476 12.67 -24.55 13.75
C ARG A 476 13.28 -25.35 14.88
N THR A 477 14.45 -25.96 14.69
CA THR A 477 15.21 -26.66 15.75
C THR A 477 16.43 -25.87 16.22
N GLY A 478 16.33 -24.53 16.20
CA GLY A 478 17.40 -23.63 16.63
C GLY A 478 18.02 -24.03 17.96
N SER A 479 17.25 -24.38 18.99
CA SER A 479 17.76 -24.80 20.30
C SER A 479 18.63 -26.07 20.28
N LEU A 480 18.35 -27.02 19.38
CA LEU A 480 19.10 -28.29 19.26
C LEU A 480 20.33 -28.17 18.35
N THR A 481 20.29 -27.20 17.43
CA THR A 481 21.32 -26.98 16.41
C THR A 481 22.22 -25.79 16.72
N ASP A 482 21.88 -25.01 17.75
CA ASP A 482 22.69 -23.89 18.20
C ASP A 482 24.07 -24.39 18.67
N LYS A 483 25.09 -23.59 18.35
CA LYS A 483 26.49 -23.87 18.71
C LYS A 483 26.68 -23.90 20.22
N THR A 484 25.81 -23.20 20.95
CA THR A 484 25.80 -23.06 22.41
C THR A 484 25.02 -24.16 23.12
N ALA A 485 23.94 -24.69 22.54
CA ALA A 485 22.95 -25.50 23.26
C ALA A 485 22.86 -26.99 22.85
N GLY A 486 23.36 -27.40 21.67
CA GLY A 486 23.25 -28.81 21.27
C GLY A 486 24.34 -29.37 20.35
N LYS A 487 25.06 -28.52 19.60
CA LYS A 487 26.17 -28.89 18.68
C LYS A 487 25.86 -30.00 17.66
N ARG A 488 24.61 -30.45 17.51
CA ARG A 488 24.21 -31.48 16.54
C ARG A 488 24.02 -30.85 15.16
N LYS A 489 24.58 -31.49 14.11
CA LYS A 489 24.33 -31.05 12.74
C LYS A 489 22.88 -31.40 12.38
N VAL A 490 22.24 -30.55 11.58
CA VAL A 490 20.87 -30.76 11.08
C VAL A 490 20.73 -32.13 10.40
N ALA A 491 21.76 -32.57 9.68
CA ALA A 491 21.78 -33.86 8.99
C ALA A 491 21.72 -35.09 9.93
N ASP A 492 22.07 -34.93 11.21
CA ASP A 492 22.11 -36.01 12.19
C ASP A 492 20.79 -36.17 12.94
N LEU A 493 19.83 -35.26 12.71
CA LEU A 493 18.53 -35.30 13.36
C LEU A 493 17.66 -36.45 12.81
N PRO A 494 16.90 -37.15 13.67
CA PRO A 494 16.05 -38.27 13.25
C PRO A 494 14.74 -37.80 12.58
N PHE A 495 14.62 -36.53 12.22
CA PHE A 495 13.45 -35.94 11.58
C PHE A 495 13.84 -34.74 10.71
N ILE A 496 12.98 -34.42 9.75
CA ILE A 496 13.04 -33.25 8.88
C ILE A 496 11.74 -32.46 9.09
N VAL A 497 11.85 -31.14 9.20
CA VAL A 497 10.69 -30.26 9.28
C VAL A 497 10.47 -29.60 7.94
N TYR A 498 9.42 -30.02 7.25
CA TYR A 498 8.95 -29.41 6.02
C TYR A 498 8.05 -28.22 6.32
N SER A 499 8.15 -27.14 5.54
CA SER A 499 7.35 -25.95 5.75
C SER A 499 7.05 -25.22 4.44
N ALA A 500 5.93 -24.51 4.38
CA ALA A 500 5.57 -23.61 3.29
C ALA A 500 4.67 -22.49 3.81
N ASP A 501 4.71 -21.33 3.16
CA ASP A 501 3.76 -20.25 3.41
C ASP A 501 2.65 -20.30 2.34
N ILE A 502 1.41 -20.48 2.79
CA ILE A 502 0.22 -20.35 1.94
C ILE A 502 -0.21 -18.88 1.97
N LEU A 503 -0.18 -18.23 0.81
CA LEU A 503 -0.53 -16.82 0.64
C LEU A 503 -2.02 -16.69 0.31
N ILE A 504 -2.66 -15.71 0.93
CA ILE A 504 -4.06 -15.35 0.68
C ILE A 504 -4.08 -13.92 0.17
N GLU A 505 -4.52 -13.76 -1.07
CA GLU A 505 -4.48 -12.48 -1.79
C GLU A 505 -5.18 -11.35 -1.01
N GLY A 506 -4.43 -10.30 -0.68
CA GLY A 506 -4.95 -9.12 0.04
C GLY A 506 -5.27 -9.28 1.51
N VAL A 507 -5.04 -10.47 2.09
CA VAL A 507 -5.32 -10.74 3.51
C VAL A 507 -4.06 -11.00 4.31
N GLY A 508 -3.18 -11.87 3.82
CA GLY A 508 -1.99 -12.28 4.57
C GLY A 508 -1.48 -13.64 4.14
N TRP A 509 -0.89 -14.38 5.08
CA TRP A 509 -0.37 -15.72 4.83
C TRP A 509 -0.56 -16.64 6.04
N VAL A 510 -0.49 -17.95 5.79
CA VAL A 510 -0.46 -18.98 6.84
C VAL A 510 0.83 -19.76 6.68
N GLU A 511 1.67 -19.74 7.71
CA GLU A 511 2.86 -20.59 7.73
C GLU A 511 2.45 -21.99 8.19
N LEU A 512 2.75 -22.98 7.36
CA LEU A 512 2.51 -24.39 7.66
C LEU A 512 3.84 -25.09 7.90
N ALA A 513 3.88 -25.96 8.90
CA ALA A 513 5.04 -26.78 9.18
C ALA A 513 4.62 -28.19 9.59
N CYS A 514 5.36 -29.18 9.12
CA CYS A 514 5.11 -30.58 9.40
C CYS A 514 6.43 -31.30 9.66
N GLN A 515 6.50 -32.04 10.77
CA GLN A 515 7.66 -32.83 11.13
C GLN A 515 7.48 -34.26 10.60
N VAL A 516 8.46 -34.72 9.83
CA VAL A 516 8.50 -36.06 9.23
C VAL A 516 9.74 -36.79 9.74
N ARG A 517 9.63 -38.09 10.07
CA ARG A 517 10.75 -38.90 10.54
C ARG A 517 11.78 -39.14 9.42
N SER A 518 13.05 -38.91 9.70
CA SER A 518 14.17 -39.16 8.78
C SER A 518 14.60 -40.63 8.88
N ARG A 519 14.41 -41.40 7.80
CA ARG A 519 14.75 -42.84 7.77
C ARG A 519 16.24 -43.16 7.53
N LYS A 520 17.14 -42.18 7.42
CA LYS A 520 18.58 -42.43 7.12
C LYS A 520 19.32 -43.34 8.13
N LYS A 521 18.73 -43.67 9.29
CA LYS A 521 19.26 -44.62 10.28
C LYS A 521 18.45 -45.93 10.41
N SER A 522 17.42 -46.15 9.60
CA SER A 522 16.47 -47.28 9.77
C SER A 522 16.68 -48.45 8.81
N LEU A 523 17.88 -48.61 8.22
CA LEU A 523 18.17 -49.75 7.35
C LEU A 523 18.03 -51.11 8.05
N ILE A 524 18.06 -51.14 9.38
CA ILE A 524 17.93 -52.37 10.18
C ILE A 524 16.45 -52.77 10.38
N SER A 525 15.52 -51.81 10.45
CA SER A 525 14.09 -52.12 10.63
C SER A 525 13.41 -52.51 9.32
N ASP A 526 13.85 -51.93 8.21
CA ASP A 526 13.22 -52.11 6.89
C ASP A 526 13.48 -53.51 6.30
N ALA A 527 14.55 -54.19 6.72
CA ALA A 527 14.77 -55.61 6.39
C ALA A 527 13.75 -56.54 7.07
N PHE A 528 13.25 -56.17 8.25
CA PHE A 528 12.31 -56.99 9.03
C PHE A 528 10.84 -56.71 8.64
N THR A 529 10.51 -55.50 8.21
CA THR A 529 9.15 -55.15 7.72
C THR A 529 8.91 -55.56 6.26
N ALA A 530 9.95 -55.71 5.44
CA ALA A 530 9.83 -56.22 4.08
C ALA A 530 9.38 -57.69 4.02
N GLU A 531 9.69 -58.51 5.02
CA GLU A 531 9.22 -59.91 5.12
C GLU A 531 7.72 -60.04 5.45
N LEU A 532 7.06 -58.97 5.91
CA LEU A 532 5.66 -58.98 6.35
C LEU A 532 4.65 -58.42 5.34
N GLY A 533 5.07 -58.17 4.08
CA GLY A 533 4.14 -57.92 2.97
C GLY A 533 3.34 -56.60 3.03
N HIS A 534 3.66 -55.66 3.92
CA HIS A 534 3.06 -54.33 3.91
C HIS A 534 3.69 -53.46 2.81
N GLN A 535 2.91 -53.11 1.78
CA GLN A 535 3.28 -52.16 0.73
C GLN A 535 3.82 -50.86 1.34
N ALA A 536 5.12 -50.60 1.15
CA ALA A 536 5.84 -49.46 1.70
C ALA A 536 5.80 -48.22 0.79
N ASP A 537 4.66 -47.93 0.14
CA ASP A 537 4.57 -46.90 -0.89
C ASP A 537 4.20 -45.48 -0.39
N SER A 538 3.94 -45.27 0.90
CA SER A 538 3.54 -43.93 1.42
C SER A 538 4.61 -43.17 2.23
N ALA A 539 5.72 -43.81 2.62
CA ALA A 539 6.53 -43.32 3.74
C ALA A 539 7.59 -42.25 3.44
N ASN A 540 7.66 -41.75 2.21
CA ASN A 540 8.54 -40.64 1.79
C ASN A 540 7.75 -39.47 1.16
N SER A 541 6.43 -39.45 1.30
CA SER A 541 5.61 -38.39 0.70
C SER A 541 5.89 -37.07 1.40
N VAL A 542 6.35 -36.09 0.63
CA VAL A 542 6.36 -34.68 1.04
C VAL A 542 4.96 -34.33 1.54
N PRO A 543 4.80 -33.75 2.75
CA PRO A 543 3.47 -33.46 3.29
C PRO A 543 2.68 -32.56 2.35
N GLU A 544 1.41 -32.86 2.14
CA GLU A 544 0.53 -32.11 1.24
C GLU A 544 -0.68 -31.56 1.99
N VAL A 545 -1.09 -30.36 1.61
CA VAL A 545 -2.31 -29.71 2.11
C VAL A 545 -3.18 -29.29 0.94
N GLU A 546 -4.49 -29.43 1.10
CA GLU A 546 -5.47 -28.93 0.15
C GLU A 546 -6.14 -27.68 0.68
N VAL A 547 -6.26 -26.65 -0.17
CA VAL A 547 -6.86 -25.38 0.22
C VAL A 547 -8.15 -25.17 -0.57
N PHE A 548 -9.22 -24.77 0.10
CA PHE A 548 -10.54 -24.52 -0.49
C PHE A 548 -10.92 -23.06 -0.32
N THR A 549 -11.30 -22.42 -1.42
CA THR A 549 -11.66 -21.00 -1.48
C THR A 549 -12.79 -20.76 -2.47
N PRO A 550 -13.41 -19.56 -2.47
CA PRO A 550 -14.37 -19.20 -3.51
C PRO A 550 -13.74 -19.33 -4.92
N LYS A 551 -14.39 -20.10 -5.78
CA LYS A 551 -13.96 -20.44 -7.15
C LYS A 551 -12.60 -21.16 -7.24
N GLY A 552 -11.99 -21.59 -6.14
CA GLY A 552 -10.66 -22.21 -6.14
C GLY A 552 -9.54 -21.25 -6.59
N LYS A 553 -9.66 -19.96 -6.27
CA LYS A 553 -8.68 -18.92 -6.64
C LYS A 553 -8.13 -18.21 -5.40
N PHE A 554 -7.32 -17.16 -5.59
CA PHE A 554 -6.81 -16.25 -4.54
C PHE A 554 -5.75 -16.84 -3.60
N ILE A 555 -5.24 -18.03 -3.91
CA ILE A 555 -4.21 -18.71 -3.13
C ILE A 555 -2.90 -18.76 -3.91
N GLY A 556 -1.80 -18.49 -3.21
CA GLY A 556 -0.44 -18.70 -3.68
C GLY A 556 0.37 -19.54 -2.70
N ILE A 557 1.54 -19.99 -3.12
CA ILE A 557 2.51 -20.65 -2.26
C ILE A 557 3.86 -19.95 -2.41
N ARG A 558 4.58 -19.79 -1.30
CA ARG A 558 5.98 -19.36 -1.32
C ARG A 558 6.81 -20.16 -0.32
N LYS A 559 8.13 -20.10 -0.51
CA LYS A 559 9.12 -20.58 0.45
C LYS A 559 8.83 -20.01 1.85
N PRO A 560 9.02 -20.77 2.94
CA PRO A 560 8.67 -20.28 4.26
C PRO A 560 9.56 -19.12 4.70
N MET A 561 8.92 -18.05 5.20
CA MET A 561 9.63 -16.92 5.80
C MET A 561 10.10 -17.24 7.23
N ASN A 562 9.38 -18.13 7.92
CA ASN A 562 9.56 -18.45 9.34
C ASN A 562 9.41 -17.21 10.25
N ALA A 563 8.42 -16.38 9.98
CA ALA A 563 8.19 -15.13 10.70
C ALA A 563 7.68 -15.31 12.14
N TRP A 564 7.27 -16.54 12.47
CA TRP A 564 6.91 -16.94 13.84
C TRP A 564 8.09 -16.92 14.81
N ILE A 565 9.30 -17.21 14.30
CA ILE A 565 10.55 -17.19 15.07
C ILE A 565 11.01 -15.75 15.24
#